data_AF-A0AAD2V5A3-F1
#
_entry.id   AF-A0AAD2V5A3-F1
#
_cell.length_a   1.000
_cell.length_b   1.000
_cell.length_c   1.000
_cell.angle_alpha   90.00
_cell.angle_beta   90.00
_cell.angle_gamma   90.00
#
_symmetry.space_group_name_H-M   'P 1'
#
loop_
_entity.id
_entity.type
_entity.pdbx_description
1 polymer ?
#
loop_
_entity_poly.entity_id
_entity_poly.type
_entity_poly.pdbx_seq_one_letter_code
_entity_poly.pdbx_strand_id
1 'polypeptide(L)'
;MKELDGFTVERLEEILNFDLPRHPAALEEIVALARIALAAKRAEPVYQYHTGIINEEGDIDWYWVDCDKGFYSQYDNQHRRIVYTTPQLNSQQGWIKCSDQMPE
;
A
#
# COMPACT_ATOMS: atom_id res chain seq x y z
N MET A 1 6.41 -8.03 -9.20
CA MET A 1 6.33 -6.63 -9.67
C MET A 1 7.05 -6.36 -11.00
N LYS A 2 8.04 -7.16 -11.45
CA LYS A 2 8.69 -6.90 -12.76
C LYS A 2 7.74 -6.81 -13.95
N GLU A 3 6.67 -7.61 -13.96
CA GLU A 3 5.63 -7.51 -15.01
C GLU A 3 4.85 -6.19 -14.94
N LEU A 4 4.60 -5.70 -13.73
CA LEU A 4 3.95 -4.41 -13.49
C LEU A 4 4.83 -3.23 -13.98
N ASP A 5 6.16 -3.39 -14.03
CA ASP A 5 7.06 -2.37 -14.58
C ASP A 5 6.78 -2.10 -16.06
N GLY A 6 6.24 -3.08 -16.80
CA GLY A 6 5.80 -2.92 -18.19
C GLY A 6 4.52 -2.09 -18.38
N PHE A 7 3.80 -1.77 -17.31
CA PHE A 7 2.58 -0.95 -17.35
C PHE A 7 2.85 0.47 -16.86
N THR A 8 2.41 1.46 -17.65
CA THR A 8 2.35 2.86 -17.20
C THR A 8 1.02 3.14 -16.49
N VAL A 9 0.98 4.20 -15.69
CA VAL A 9 -0.23 4.62 -14.97
C VAL A 9 -1.35 4.94 -15.96
N GLU A 10 -1.01 5.67 -17.03
CA GLU A 10 -1.93 6.10 -18.08
C GLU A 10 -2.53 4.91 -18.81
N ARG A 11 -1.72 3.88 -19.09
CA ARG A 11 -2.19 2.66 -19.74
C ARG A 11 -3.18 1.89 -18.88
N LEU A 12 -2.95 1.85 -17.57
CA LEU A 12 -3.88 1.23 -16.63
C LEU A 12 -5.19 2.01 -16.53
N GLU A 13 -5.14 3.35 -16.50
CA GLU A 13 -6.33 4.20 -16.54
C GLU A 13 -7.13 4.06 -17.84
N GLU A 14 -6.46 3.90 -18.98
CA GLU A 14 -7.10 3.64 -20.26
C GLU A 14 -7.88 2.31 -20.23
N ILE A 15 -7.29 1.24 -19.68
CA ILE A 15 -7.96 -0.06 -19.50
C ILE A 15 -9.22 0.07 -18.64
N LEU A 16 -9.20 0.90 -17.60
CA LEU A 16 -10.34 1.09 -16.69
C LEU A 16 -11.48 1.91 -17.31
N ASN A 17 -11.17 2.82 -18.23
CA ASN A 17 -12.15 3.69 -18.89
C ASN A 17 -12.64 3.14 -20.23
N PHE A 18 -12.15 1.96 -20.64
CA PHE A 18 -12.51 1.35 -21.91
C PHE A 18 -13.94 0.82 -21.85
N ASP A 19 -14.88 1.61 -22.40
CA ASP A 19 -16.29 1.26 -22.47
C ASP A 19 -16.53 0.27 -23.61
N LEU A 20 -16.59 -1.01 -23.27
CA LEU A 20 -16.86 -2.04 -24.24
C LEU A 20 -18.33 -2.52 -24.14
N PRO A 21 -19.05 -2.60 -25.27
CA PRO A 21 -20.43 -3.04 -25.28
C PRO A 21 -20.50 -4.57 -25.06
N ARG A 22 -21.18 -4.96 -23.97
CA ARG A 22 -21.45 -6.33 -23.46
C ARG A 22 -20.21 -7.09 -23.00
N HIS A 23 -20.12 -7.39 -21.69
CA HIS A 23 -19.00 -8.18 -21.19
C HIS A 23 -19.32 -9.50 -20.48
N PRO A 24 -18.61 -10.60 -20.85
CA PRO A 24 -18.48 -11.83 -20.07
C PRO A 24 -17.55 -11.65 -18.86
N ALA A 25 -17.65 -12.55 -17.88
CA ALA A 25 -16.93 -12.54 -16.59
C ALA A 25 -15.42 -12.28 -16.67
N ALA A 26 -14.75 -12.67 -17.78
CA ALA A 26 -13.32 -12.46 -17.98
C ALA A 26 -12.90 -10.98 -18.05
N LEU A 27 -13.80 -10.04 -18.40
CA LEU A 27 -13.44 -8.62 -18.37
C LEU A 27 -13.48 -8.03 -16.96
N GLU A 28 -14.36 -8.51 -16.08
CA GLU A 28 -14.41 -8.05 -14.69
C GLU A 28 -13.08 -8.33 -13.97
N GLU A 29 -12.49 -9.51 -14.22
CA GLU A 29 -11.17 -9.88 -13.69
C GLU A 29 -10.07 -8.97 -14.23
N ILE A 30 -10.08 -8.65 -15.54
CA ILE A 30 -9.11 -7.73 -16.16
C ILE A 30 -9.21 -6.33 -15.53
N VAL A 31 -10.43 -5.82 -15.34
CA VAL A 31 -10.68 -4.52 -14.71
C VAL A 31 -10.21 -4.54 -13.26
N ALA A 32 -10.52 -5.60 -12.49
CA ALA A 32 -10.06 -5.73 -11.11
C ALA A 32 -8.52 -5.75 -11.01
N LEU A 33 -7.85 -6.50 -11.90
CA LEU A 33 -6.39 -6.54 -11.98
C LEU A 33 -5.80 -5.18 -12.36
N ALA A 34 -6.39 -4.48 -13.33
CA ALA A 34 -5.94 -3.13 -13.71
C ALA A 34 -6.09 -2.13 -12.55
N ARG A 35 -7.14 -2.24 -11.72
CA ARG A 35 -7.30 -1.42 -10.51
C ARG A 35 -6.23 -1.74 -9.46
N ILE A 36 -5.94 -3.02 -9.22
CA ILE A 36 -4.89 -3.44 -8.27
C ILE A 36 -3.52 -2.95 -8.75
N ALA A 37 -3.23 -3.11 -10.04
CA ALA A 37 -2.01 -2.64 -10.67
C ALA A 37 -1.86 -1.11 -10.56
N LEU A 38 -2.94 -0.36 -10.78
CA LEU A 38 -2.96 1.10 -10.68
C LEU A 38 -2.72 1.56 -9.23
N ALA A 39 -3.39 0.93 -8.27
CA ALA A 39 -3.17 1.18 -6.85
C ALA A 39 -1.71 0.88 -6.47
N ALA A 40 -1.12 -0.19 -7.01
CA ALA A 40 0.28 -0.56 -6.79
C ALA A 40 1.27 0.46 -7.33
N LYS A 41 0.99 1.02 -8.51
CA LYS A 41 1.82 2.08 -9.10
C LYS A 41 1.73 3.41 -8.35
N ARG A 42 0.58 3.68 -7.72
CA ARG A 42 0.32 4.92 -6.98
C ARG A 42 0.65 4.85 -5.50
N ALA A 43 0.90 3.66 -4.96
CA ALA A 43 1.23 3.51 -3.56
C ALA A 43 2.53 4.26 -3.24
N GLU A 44 2.43 5.20 -2.32
CA GLU A 44 3.61 5.84 -1.77
C GLU A 44 4.36 4.85 -0.88
N PRO A 45 5.70 4.83 -0.93
CA PRO A 45 6.49 4.05 0.00
C PRO A 45 6.26 4.48 1.44
N VAL A 46 6.25 3.52 2.36
CA VAL A 46 6.29 3.79 3.79
C VAL A 46 7.75 3.97 4.19
N TYR A 47 8.06 5.13 4.75
CA TYR A 47 9.38 5.41 5.28
C TYR A 47 9.42 5.03 6.75
N GLN A 48 10.49 4.35 7.18
CA GLN A 48 10.69 3.97 8.57
C GLN A 48 12.08 4.35 9.05
N TYR A 49 12.18 4.69 10.34
CA TYR A 49 13.44 4.89 11.04
C TYR A 49 13.57 3.95 12.23
N HIS A 50 14.81 3.69 12.65
CA HIS A 50 15.16 2.79 13.74
C HIS A 50 15.39 3.59 15.03
N THR A 51 14.69 3.24 16.10
CA THR A 51 14.80 3.94 17.38
C THR A 51 14.81 2.96 18.54
N GLY A 52 15.55 3.31 19.59
CA GLY A 52 15.68 2.52 20.80
C GLY A 52 14.98 3.20 21.97
N ILE A 53 14.17 2.43 22.72
CA ILE A 53 13.53 2.88 23.96
C ILE A 53 14.14 2.07 25.10
N ILE A 54 14.53 2.75 26.18
CA ILE A 54 15.03 2.08 27.38
C ILE A 54 13.83 1.49 28.12
N ASN A 55 13.87 0.18 28.38
CA ASN A 55 12.82 -0.53 29.10
C ASN A 55 13.01 -0.44 30.63
N GLU A 56 12.08 -1.02 31.39
CA GLU A 56 12.10 -1.00 32.86
C GLU A 56 13.33 -1.72 33.47
N GLU A 57 13.95 -2.61 32.71
CA GLU A 57 15.14 -3.38 33.09
C GLU A 57 16.46 -2.65 32.75
N GLY A 58 16.37 -1.52 32.03
CA GLY A 58 17.51 -0.70 31.60
C GLY A 58 18.12 -1.12 30.26
N ASP A 59 17.55 -2.13 29.60
CA ASP A 59 17.95 -2.56 28.26
C ASP A 59 17.29 -1.69 27.17
N ILE A 60 17.88 -1.69 25.98
CA ILE A 60 17.34 -0.94 24.83
C ILE A 60 16.51 -1.87 23.97
N ASP A 61 15.21 -1.62 23.92
CA ASP A 61 14.32 -2.23 22.96
C ASP A 61 14.28 -1.41 21.67
N TRP A 62 14.56 -2.09 20.56
CA TRP A 62 14.69 -1.47 19.24
C TRP A 62 13.44 -1.67 18.38
N TYR A 63 12.95 -0.58 17.79
CA TYR A 63 11.73 -0.57 16.99
C TYR A 63 11.91 0.19 15.68
N TRP A 64 11.17 -0.25 14.67
CA TRP A 64 10.98 0.49 13.42
C TRP A 64 9.68 1.29 13.52
N VAL A 65 9.78 2.58 13.26
CA VAL A 65 8.64 3.50 13.37
C VAL A 65 8.42 4.19 12.03
N ASP A 66 7.16 4.24 11.59
CA ASP A 66 6.75 4.94 10.37
C ASP A 66 7.00 6.45 10.53
N CYS A 67 7.49 7.07 9.48
CA CYS A 67 7.73 8.50 9.43
C CYS A 67 7.47 9.07 8.03
N ASP A 68 7.44 10.39 7.91
CA ASP A 68 7.38 11.04 6.61
C ASP A 68 8.76 11.05 5.91
N LYS A 69 8.75 11.28 4.60
CA LYS A 69 9.96 11.33 3.77
C LYS A 69 10.97 12.39 4.22
N GLY A 70 10.50 13.54 4.72
CA GLY A 70 11.34 14.62 5.19
C GLY A 70 12.10 14.23 6.45
N PHE A 71 11.42 13.58 7.40
CA PHE A 71 12.03 13.02 8.60
C PHE A 71 12.99 11.86 8.29
N TYR A 72 12.55 10.91 7.45
CA TYR A 72 13.37 9.80 6.95
C TYR A 72 14.71 10.24 6.35
N SER A 73 14.70 11.36 5.60
CA SER A 73 15.88 11.82 4.87
C SER A 73 17.01 12.31 5.78
N GLN A 74 16.71 12.60 7.05
CA GLN A 74 17.67 13.13 8.04
C GLN A 74 18.52 12.04 8.70
N TYR A 75 18.06 10.78 8.69
CA TYR A 75 18.77 9.66 9.30
C TYR A 75 19.80 9.04 8.35
N ASP A 76 20.84 8.42 8.91
CA ASP A 76 21.79 7.64 8.12
C ASP A 76 21.14 6.36 7.56
N ASN A 77 21.78 5.79 6.53
CA ASN A 77 21.25 4.63 5.82
C ASN A 77 21.11 3.36 6.70
N GLN A 78 21.80 3.26 7.83
CA GLN A 78 21.72 2.10 8.72
C GLN A 78 20.51 2.17 9.65
N HIS A 79 20.02 3.39 9.94
CA HIS A 79 18.89 3.64 10.84
C HIS A 79 17.61 4.01 10.10
N ARG A 80 17.52 3.74 8.79
CA ARG A 80 16.33 4.01 7.99
C ARG A 80 16.09 2.93 6.94
N ARG A 81 14.83 2.67 6.60
CA ARG A 81 14.45 1.79 5.49
C ARG A 81 13.18 2.25 4.80
N ILE A 82 13.06 1.86 3.53
CA ILE A 82 11.83 2.02 2.75
C ILE A 82 11.12 0.67 2.70
N VAL A 83 9.86 0.66 3.11
CA VAL A 83 8.99 -0.52 2.99
C VAL A 83 7.92 -0.21 1.96
N TYR A 84 7.77 -1.09 0.98
CA TYR A 84 6.67 -1.03 0.03
C TYR A 84 5.56 -1.92 0.57
N THR A 85 4.53 -1.31 1.14
CA THR A 85 3.30 -2.05 1.44
C THR A 85 2.58 -2.31 0.13
N THR A 86 2.10 -3.54 -0.07
CA THR A 86 1.06 -3.81 -1.06
C THR A 86 -0.07 -2.79 -0.84
N PRO A 87 -0.59 -2.13 -1.89
CA PRO A 87 -1.76 -1.28 -1.72
C PRO A 87 -2.83 -2.09 -1.02
N GLN A 88 -3.34 -1.56 0.08
CA GLN A 88 -4.52 -2.11 0.70
C GLN A 88 -5.64 -2.02 -0.36
N LEU A 89 -6.13 -3.15 -0.84
CA LEU A 89 -7.27 -3.23 -1.78
C LEU A 89 -8.58 -2.70 -1.15
N ASN A 90 -8.52 -2.30 0.12
CA ASN A 90 -9.66 -1.96 0.95
C ASN A 90 -9.89 -0.44 0.96
N SER A 91 -10.32 0.09 -0.18
CA SER A 91 -11.26 1.22 -0.18
C SER A 91 -12.32 1.03 -1.27
N GLN A 92 -12.80 -0.20 -1.44
CA GLN A 92 -14.16 -0.41 -1.96
C GLN A 92 -15.12 -0.38 -0.76
N GLN A 93 -15.81 0.76 -0.62
CA GLN A 93 -17.04 0.95 0.15
C GLN A 93 -16.98 0.67 1.66
N GLY A 94 -16.95 1.76 2.44
CA GLY A 94 -17.40 1.77 3.83
C GLY A 94 -16.50 1.02 4.81
N TRP A 95 -15.83 1.75 5.69
CA TRP A 95 -15.41 1.16 6.95
C TRP A 95 -16.68 0.82 7.73
N ILE A 96 -17.19 -0.41 7.59
CA ILE A 96 -18.06 -0.98 8.62
C ILE A 96 -17.14 -1.23 9.80
N LYS A 97 -17.41 -0.58 10.94
CA LYS A 97 -16.60 -0.80 12.13
C LYS A 97 -16.81 -2.25 12.58
N CYS A 98 -15.77 -2.94 13.04
CA CYS A 98 -15.91 -4.31 13.56
C CYS A 98 -16.97 -4.44 14.67
N SER A 99 -17.31 -3.34 15.35
CA SER A 99 -18.41 -3.26 16.32
C SER A 99 -19.80 -3.46 15.72
N ASP A 100 -19.99 -3.25 14.42
CA ASP A 100 -21.29 -3.37 13.74
C ASP A 100 -21.61 -4.83 13.35
N GLN A 101 -20.71 -5.78 13.66
CA GLN A 101 -20.80 -7.19 13.28
C GLN A 101 -20.85 -8.16 14.48
N MET A 102 -21.09 -7.68 15.70
CA MET A 102 -21.31 -8.59 16.84
C MET A 102 -22.74 -9.18 16.77
N PRO A 103 -22.91 -10.51 16.74
CA PRO A 103 -24.21 -11.11 16.98
C PRO A 103 -24.63 -10.90 18.44
N GLU A 104 -25.93 -10.65 18.65
CA GLU A 104 -26.56 -10.59 19.98
C GLU A 104 -26.42 -11.90 20.77
#